data_AF-A0A7W1UGQ1-F1
#
_entry.id   AF-A0A7W1UGQ1-F1
#
_cell.length_a   1.000
_cell.length_b   1.000
_cell.length_c   1.000
_cell.angle_alpha   90.00
_cell.angle_beta   90.00
_cell.angle_gamma   90.00
#
_symmetry.space_group_name_H-M   'P 1'
#
loop_
_entity.id
_entity.type
_entity.pdbx_description
1 polymer ?
#
loop_
_entity_poly.entity_id
_entity_poly.type
_entity_poly.pdbx_seq_one_letter_code
_entity_poly.pdbx_strand_id
1 'polypeptide(L)'
;MKDGALQTKSFAFAVRIVNLSRLLRTEKKEFVLSKQLLRSGTAIGALVREAEQAESKLDFVHKLAIALKEANETEYWVLLLRETEYLTAMEAESLINDNKELLKLLTSIINSTKRKMSS
;
A
#
# COMPACT_ATOMS: atom_id res chain seq x y z
N MET A 1 -13.30 -9.64 -15.21
CA MET A 1 -11.97 -10.27 -15.03
C MET A 1 -10.79 -9.27 -15.12
N LYS A 2 -10.92 -8.01 -14.67
CA LYS A 2 -9.85 -6.99 -14.91
C LYS A 2 -9.15 -6.38 -13.69
N ASP A 3 -9.50 -6.74 -12.44
CA ASP A 3 -8.87 -6.15 -11.25
C ASP A 3 -7.97 -7.09 -10.42
N GLY A 4 -7.66 -8.28 -10.97
CA GLY A 4 -6.74 -9.27 -10.38
C GLY A 4 -5.35 -8.73 -10.03
N ALA A 5 -4.85 -7.78 -10.82
CA ALA A 5 -3.53 -7.23 -10.66
C ALA A 5 -3.38 -6.42 -9.35
N LEU A 6 -4.36 -5.57 -9.02
CA LEU A 6 -4.32 -4.77 -7.80
C LEU A 6 -4.39 -5.66 -6.56
N GLN A 7 -5.26 -6.66 -6.57
CA GLN A 7 -5.43 -7.63 -5.47
C GLN A 7 -4.13 -8.43 -5.25
N THR A 8 -3.58 -8.98 -6.32
CA THR A 8 -2.35 -9.80 -6.27
C THR A 8 -1.16 -8.96 -5.80
N LYS A 9 -0.98 -7.76 -6.35
CA LYS A 9 0.16 -6.89 -6.03
C LYS A 9 0.06 -6.30 -4.63
N SER A 10 -1.13 -5.89 -4.20
CA SER A 10 -1.31 -5.34 -2.84
C SER A 10 -1.08 -6.42 -1.77
N PHE A 11 -1.49 -7.67 -2.03
CA PHE A 11 -1.20 -8.79 -1.14
C PHE A 11 0.30 -9.12 -1.09
N ALA A 12 0.96 -9.21 -2.26
CA ALA A 12 2.40 -9.44 -2.33
C ALA A 12 3.19 -8.33 -1.61
N PHE A 13 2.79 -7.07 -1.78
CA PHE A 13 3.39 -5.93 -1.08
C PHE A 13 3.18 -6.02 0.43
N ALA A 14 1.97 -6.38 0.90
CA ALA A 14 1.71 -6.58 2.32
C ALA A 14 2.64 -7.65 2.93
N VAL A 15 2.91 -8.75 2.22
CA VAL A 15 3.88 -9.77 2.66
C VAL A 15 5.29 -9.18 2.79
N ARG A 16 5.74 -8.35 1.84
CA ARG A 16 7.03 -7.66 1.93
C ARG A 16 7.10 -6.74 3.16
N ILE A 17 6.04 -5.98 3.42
CA ILE A 17 5.95 -5.10 4.59
C ILE A 17 6.01 -5.87 5.91
N VAL A 18 5.31 -7.01 6.01
CA VAL A 18 5.37 -7.87 7.20
C VAL A 18 6.79 -8.39 7.44
N ASN A 19 7.47 -8.84 6.38
CA ASN A 19 8.84 -9.34 6.47
C ASN A 19 9.83 -8.24 6.86
N LEU A 20 9.68 -7.04 6.30
CA LEU A 20 10.50 -5.88 6.68
C LEU A 20 10.25 -5.48 8.14
N SER A 21 9.00 -5.38 8.58
CA SER A 21 8.66 -5.06 9.97
C SER A 21 9.22 -6.10 10.95
N ARG A 22 9.29 -7.37 10.55
CA ARG A 22 9.98 -8.41 11.33
C ARG A 22 11.48 -8.11 11.42
N LEU A 23 12.15 -7.89 10.29
CA LEU A 23 13.59 -7.58 10.23
C LEU A 23 13.97 -6.36 11.09
N LEU A 24 13.24 -5.25 10.94
CA LEU A 24 13.44 -4.01 11.71
C LEU A 24 13.38 -4.27 13.22
N ARG A 25 12.40 -5.06 13.68
CA ARG A 25 12.24 -5.36 15.11
C ARG A 25 13.28 -6.36 15.62
N THR A 26 13.59 -7.40 14.85
CA THR A 26 14.46 -8.48 15.32
C THR A 26 15.94 -8.12 15.24
N GLU A 27 16.36 -7.49 14.14
CA GLU A 27 17.76 -7.22 13.85
C GLU A 27 18.15 -5.79 14.20
N LYS A 28 17.32 -4.80 13.83
CA LYS A 28 17.62 -3.38 14.02
C LYS A 28 17.08 -2.80 15.33
N LYS A 29 16.30 -3.58 16.09
CA LYS A 29 15.64 -3.17 17.35
C LYS A 29 14.83 -1.88 17.20
N GLU A 30 14.21 -1.68 16.03
CA GLU A 30 13.32 -0.56 15.76
C GLU A 30 11.86 -1.02 15.91
N PHE A 31 11.08 -0.35 16.76
CA PHE A 31 9.74 -0.81 17.18
C PHE A 31 8.61 0.17 16.86
N VAL A 32 8.92 1.44 16.63
CA VAL A 32 7.93 2.51 16.49
C VAL A 32 7.58 2.70 15.02
N LEU A 33 8.58 2.93 14.18
CA LEU A 33 8.41 3.12 12.73
C LEU A 33 7.95 1.83 12.06
N SER A 34 8.51 0.69 12.47
CA SER A 34 8.16 -0.65 11.98
C SER A 34 6.70 -1.01 12.27
N LYS A 35 6.13 -0.48 13.36
CA LYS A 35 4.70 -0.62 13.68
C LYS A 35 3.83 0.27 12.80
N GLN A 36 4.25 1.51 12.56
CA GLN A 36 3.52 2.43 11.66
C GLN A 36 3.52 1.91 10.22
N LEU A 37 4.69 1.53 9.72
CA LEU A 37 4.86 0.91 8.40
C LEU A 37 4.01 -0.35 8.25
N LEU A 38 4.04 -1.24 9.26
CA LEU A 38 3.24 -2.47 9.22
C LEU A 38 1.75 -2.17 9.10
N ARG A 39 1.25 -1.21 9.88
CA ARG A 39 -0.15 -0.80 9.87
C ARG A 39 -0.54 -0.26 8.50
N SER A 40 0.16 0.76 8.00
CA SER A 40 -0.21 1.40 6.73
C SER A 40 -0.03 0.46 5.55
N GLY A 41 1.10 -0.26 5.47
CA GLY A 41 1.43 -1.09 4.32
C GLY A 41 0.53 -2.32 4.17
N THR A 42 0.05 -2.90 5.27
CA THR A 42 -0.90 -4.02 5.22
C THR A 42 -2.35 -3.55 5.02
N ALA A 43 -2.70 -2.34 5.47
CA ALA A 43 -4.02 -1.76 5.28
C ALA A 43 -4.38 -1.58 3.80
N ILE A 44 -3.41 -1.33 2.92
CA ILE A 44 -3.63 -1.21 1.46
C ILE A 44 -4.35 -2.45 0.93
N GLY A 45 -3.80 -3.64 1.18
CA GLY A 45 -4.39 -4.90 0.70
C GLY A 45 -5.72 -5.23 1.39
N ALA A 46 -5.86 -4.89 2.68
CA ALA A 46 -7.11 -5.08 3.42
C ALA A 46 -8.26 -4.23 2.81
N LEU A 47 -8.00 -2.95 2.54
CA LEU A 47 -8.97 -2.03 1.95
C LEU A 47 -9.30 -2.39 0.49
N VAL A 48 -8.32 -2.91 -0.26
CA VAL A 48 -8.57 -3.46 -1.60
C VAL A 48 -9.56 -4.63 -1.52
N ARG A 49 -9.40 -5.54 -0.55
CA ARG A 49 -10.36 -6.65 -0.35
C ARG A 49 -11.73 -6.17 0.13
N GLU A 50 -11.78 -5.18 1.01
CA GLU A 50 -13.06 -4.58 1.42
C GLU A 50 -13.79 -3.96 0.22
N ALA A 51 -13.06 -3.28 -0.67
CA ALA A 51 -13.64 -2.71 -1.88
C ALA A 51 -14.27 -3.79 -2.78
N GLU A 52 -13.72 -5.01 -2.86
CA GLU A 52 -14.32 -6.09 -3.66
C GLU A 52 -15.73 -6.47 -3.19
N GLN A 53 -16.03 -6.24 -1.92
CA GLN A 53 -17.33 -6.52 -1.29
C GLN A 53 -18.15 -5.24 -1.10
N ALA A 54 -17.79 -4.14 -1.76
CA ALA A 54 -18.46 -2.86 -1.61
C ALA A 54 -19.93 -2.92 -2.04
N GLU A 55 -20.80 -2.28 -1.25
CA GLU A 55 -22.25 -2.29 -1.47
C GLU A 55 -22.69 -1.32 -2.59
N SER A 56 -21.79 -0.41 -3.00
CA SER A 56 -22.05 0.54 -4.08
C SER A 56 -20.76 0.98 -4.77
N LYS A 57 -20.88 1.58 -5.96
CA LYS A 57 -19.73 2.20 -6.66
C LYS A 57 -19.09 3.33 -5.85
N LEU A 58 -19.89 4.06 -5.06
CA LEU A 58 -19.38 5.14 -4.21
C LEU A 58 -18.54 4.57 -3.06
N ASP A 59 -19.04 3.51 -2.42
CA ASP A 59 -18.32 2.80 -1.36
C ASP A 59 -17.02 2.16 -1.91
N PHE A 60 -17.09 1.50 -3.06
CA PHE A 60 -15.90 0.98 -3.77
C PHE A 60 -14.82 2.05 -3.95
N VAL A 61 -15.20 3.21 -4.50
CA VAL A 61 -14.29 4.33 -4.71
C VAL A 61 -13.76 4.88 -3.39
N HIS A 62 -14.59 4.97 -2.35
CA HIS A 62 -14.20 5.44 -1.04
C HIS A 62 -13.14 4.52 -0.40
N LYS A 63 -13.36 3.21 -0.40
CA LYS A 63 -12.41 2.21 0.12
C LYS A 63 -11.07 2.26 -0.61
N LEU A 64 -11.09 2.31 -1.95
CA LEU A 64 -9.86 2.44 -2.73
C LEU A 64 -9.15 3.79 -2.51
N ALA A 65 -9.89 4.88 -2.24
CA ALA A 65 -9.29 6.16 -1.91
C ALA A 65 -8.58 6.13 -0.54
N ILE A 66 -9.11 5.38 0.44
CA ILE A 66 -8.41 5.12 1.70
C ILE A 66 -7.16 4.27 1.43
N ALA A 67 -7.25 3.23 0.61
CA ALA A 67 -6.08 2.41 0.24
C ALA A 67 -4.98 3.26 -0.41
N LEU A 68 -5.36 4.24 -1.24
CA LEU A 68 -4.44 5.20 -1.84
C LEU A 68 -3.76 6.09 -0.78
N LYS A 69 -4.48 6.52 0.25
CA LYS A 69 -3.91 7.26 1.37
C LYS A 69 -2.89 6.41 2.14
N GLU A 70 -3.23 5.16 2.45
CA GLU A 70 -2.34 4.23 3.16
C GLU A 70 -1.07 3.91 2.34
N ALA A 71 -1.17 3.85 1.00
CA ALA A 71 -0.01 3.70 0.12
C ALA A 71 0.92 4.93 0.15
N ASN A 72 0.38 6.15 0.21
CA ASN A 72 1.20 7.35 0.37
C ASN A 72 1.86 7.41 1.75
N GLU A 73 1.14 7.07 2.82
CA GLU A 73 1.71 7.00 4.17
C GLU A 73 2.83 5.95 4.24
N THR A 74 2.65 4.80 3.60
CA THR A 74 3.66 3.75 3.54
C THR A 74 4.93 4.20 2.83
N GLU A 75 4.81 4.95 1.72
CA GLU A 75 5.98 5.54 1.03
C GLU A 75 6.77 6.47 1.94
N TYR A 76 6.08 7.32 2.70
CA TYR A 76 6.71 8.22 3.67
C TYR A 76 7.53 7.44 4.71
N TRP A 77 6.98 6.36 5.28
CA TRP A 77 7.70 5.54 6.24
C TRP A 77 8.92 4.84 5.63
N VAL A 78 8.83 4.36 4.39
CA VAL A 78 9.98 3.76 3.69
C VAL A 78 11.08 4.80 3.45
N LEU A 79 10.72 6.02 3.04
CA LEU A 79 11.67 7.12 2.87
C LEU A 79 12.33 7.49 4.21
N LEU A 80 11.55 7.59 5.29
CA LEU A 80 12.10 7.91 6.61
C LEU A 80 13.08 6.83 7.09
N LEU A 81 12.75 5.56 6.89
CA LEU A 81 13.63 4.43 7.22
C LEU A 81 14.92 4.44 6.39
N ARG A 82 14.88 4.95 5.15
CA ARG A 82 16.09 5.16 4.33
C ARG A 82 16.95 6.30 4.88
N GLU A 83 16.36 7.46 5.12
CA GLU A 83 17.08 8.65 5.62
C GLU A 83 17.66 8.45 7.03
N THR A 84 17.12 7.49 7.78
CA THR A 84 17.62 7.11 9.12
C THR A 84 18.44 5.82 9.11
N GLU A 85 18.92 5.40 7.93
CA GLU A 85 19.87 4.29 7.75
C GLU A 85 19.37 2.90 8.22
N TYR A 86 18.06 2.75 8.45
CA TYR A 86 17.45 1.44 8.70
C TYR A 86 17.31 0.60 7.43
N LEU A 87 17.22 1.27 6.28
CA LEU A 87 17.19 0.68 4.94
C LEU A 87 18.30 1.24 4.07
N THR A 88 18.93 0.39 3.28
CA THR A 88 19.79 0.83 2.19
C THR A 88 18.96 1.50 1.09
N ALA A 89 19.62 2.33 0.26
CA ALA A 89 18.96 2.97 -0.89
C ALA A 89 18.30 1.94 -1.83
N MET A 90 18.97 0.80 -2.06
CA MET A 90 18.47 -0.28 -2.92
C MET A 90 17.22 -0.97 -2.33
N GLU A 91 17.22 -1.26 -1.03
CA GLU A 91 16.05 -1.86 -0.36
C GLU A 91 14.85 -0.91 -0.38
N ALA A 92 15.09 0.37 -0.06
CA ALA A 92 14.05 1.40 -0.08
C ALA A 92 13.48 1.59 -1.49
N GLU A 93 14.33 1.71 -2.51
CA GLU A 93 13.90 1.90 -3.90
C GLU A 93 13.09 0.69 -4.42
N SER A 94 13.49 -0.52 -4.05
CA SER A 94 12.73 -1.74 -4.36
C SER A 94 11.30 -1.72 -3.80
N LEU A 95 11.11 -1.18 -2.59
CA LEU A 95 9.79 -1.06 -1.96
C LEU A 95 8.97 0.11 -2.55
N ILE A 96 9.64 1.24 -2.80
CA ILE A 96 9.00 2.41 -3.41
C ILE A 96 8.50 2.10 -4.81
N ASN A 97 9.22 1.29 -5.59
CA ASN A 97 8.78 0.90 -6.93
C ASN A 97 7.51 0.05 -6.90
N ASP A 98 7.41 -0.93 -6.00
CA ASP A 98 6.18 -1.69 -5.78
C ASP A 98 5.03 -0.77 -5.34
N ASN A 99 5.28 0.14 -4.40
CA ASN A 99 4.27 1.07 -3.90
C ASN A 99 3.77 2.03 -5.01
N LYS A 100 4.68 2.55 -5.84
CA LYS A 100 4.34 3.39 -7.00
C LYS A 100 3.47 2.66 -8.01
N GLU A 101 3.69 1.36 -8.20
CA GLU A 101 2.81 0.55 -9.05
C GLU A 101 1.40 0.47 -8.46
N LEU A 102 1.27 0.24 -7.15
CA LEU A 102 -0.02 0.25 -6.46
C LEU A 102 -0.71 1.62 -6.56
N LEU A 103 0.01 2.72 -6.35
CA LEU A 103 -0.52 4.08 -6.48
C LEU A 103 -1.10 4.31 -7.88
N LYS A 104 -0.39 3.89 -8.94
CA LYS A 104 -0.87 4.00 -10.33
C LYS A 104 -2.13 3.18 -10.57
N LEU A 105 -2.15 1.93 -10.11
CA LEU A 105 -3.31 1.05 -10.25
C LEU A 105 -4.54 1.61 -9.52
N LEU A 106 -4.39 1.97 -8.24
CA LEU A 106 -5.44 2.57 -7.42
C LEU A 106 -6.01 3.83 -8.09
N THR A 107 -5.14 4.77 -8.48
CA THR A 107 -5.54 6.02 -9.12
C THR A 107 -6.29 5.78 -10.43
N SER A 108 -5.80 4.87 -11.27
CA SER A 108 -6.44 4.52 -12.54
C SER A 108 -7.83 3.93 -12.34
N ILE A 109 -7.98 2.98 -11.40
CA ILE A 109 -9.26 2.33 -11.09
C ILE A 109 -10.26 3.34 -10.52
N ILE A 110 -9.85 4.16 -9.56
CA ILE A 110 -10.68 5.23 -8.98
C ILE A 110 -11.18 6.18 -10.07
N ASN A 111 -10.29 6.71 -10.90
CA ASN A 111 -10.65 7.68 -11.94
C ASN A 111 -11.54 7.07 -13.03
N SER A 112 -11.27 5.83 -13.43
CA SER A 112 -12.11 5.12 -14.39
C SER A 112 -13.52 4.86 -13.85
N THR A 113 -13.65 4.52 -12.57
CA THR A 113 -14.94 4.28 -11.92
C THR A 113 -15.74 5.56 -11.77
N LYS A 114 -15.10 6.65 -11.32
CA LYS A 114 -15.74 7.97 -11.21
C LYS A 114 -16.27 8.47 -12.56
N ARG A 115 -15.49 8.35 -13.64
CA ARG A 115 -15.95 8.73 -14.99
C ARG A 115 -17.22 7.99 -15.41
N LYS A 116 -17.30 6.68 -15.14
CA LYS A 116 -18.49 5.84 -15.42
C LYS A 116 -19.69 6.13 -14.52
N MET A 117 -19.55 6.90 -13.45
CA MET A 117 -20.65 7.35 -12.60
C MET A 117 -21.21 8.70 -13.04
N SER A 118 -20.38 9.52 -13.69
CA SER A 118 -20.75 10.84 -14.23
C SER A 118 -21.28 10.80 -15.67
N SER A 119 -21.19 9.63 -16.33
CA SER A 119 -21.76 9.36 -17.66
C SER A 119 -23.09 8.64 -17.50
#